data_AF-A0A953NYT5-F1
#
_entry.id   AF-A0A953NYT5-F1
#
_cell.length_a   1.000
_cell.length_b   1.000
_cell.length_c   1.000
_cell.angle_alpha   90.00
_cell.angle_beta   90.00
_cell.angle_gamma   90.00
#
_symmetry.space_group_name_H-M   'P 1'
#
loop_
_entity.id
_entity.type
_entity.pdbx_description
1 polymer ?
#
loop_
_entity_poly.entity_id
_entity_poly.type
_entity_poly.pdbx_seq_one_letter_code
_entity_poly.pdbx_strand_id
1 'polypeptide(L)'
;MLKHKHNQKEAGMMGSLILIPGMLIGGALSLPAGLALKFLWRRRERRLMIQMASSHRLMDWNAFVQEVDQSRGTVIIEQESYKGPTRWWWTPDDVDVQSPHPVDNASHALHDPAFHPFYAWCHETYTNAATGRGMLISCTPEQRRSFKDKIRSGRAVTTWPPPLTSSG
;
A
#
# COMPACT_ATOMS: atom_id res chain seq x y z
N MET A 1 -42.87 -45.15 -3.08
CA MET A 1 -41.78 -44.27 -2.57
C MET A 1 -40.45 -44.92 -2.97
N LEU A 2 -39.49 -44.16 -3.51
CA LEU A 2 -38.13 -44.55 -4.00
C LEU A 2 -38.00 -44.87 -5.50
N LYS A 3 -37.46 -43.92 -6.30
CA LYS A 3 -36.34 -44.10 -7.26
C LYS A 3 -36.15 -42.84 -8.12
N HIS A 4 -35.35 -41.88 -7.65
CA HIS A 4 -34.66 -40.90 -8.50
C HIS A 4 -33.43 -40.40 -7.75
N LYS A 5 -32.30 -41.11 -7.87
CA LYS A 5 -31.03 -40.66 -7.25
C LYS A 5 -29.77 -40.94 -8.08
N HIS A 6 -29.89 -41.35 -9.35
CA HIS A 6 -28.74 -41.87 -10.11
C HIS A 6 -28.14 -40.92 -11.17
N ASN A 7 -28.80 -39.82 -11.56
CA ASN A 7 -28.31 -38.97 -12.68
C ASN A 7 -27.55 -37.70 -12.27
N GLN A 8 -27.34 -37.42 -10.97
CA GLN A 8 -26.59 -36.23 -10.54
C GLN A 8 -25.06 -36.40 -10.60
N LYS A 9 -24.53 -37.62 -10.74
CA LYS A 9 -23.08 -37.87 -10.68
C LYS A 9 -22.35 -37.61 -12.01
N GLU A 10 -23.03 -37.77 -13.15
CA GLU A 10 -22.38 -37.67 -14.47
C GLU A 10 -22.17 -36.21 -14.90
N ALA A 11 -23.11 -35.31 -14.58
CA ALA A 11 -22.98 -33.88 -14.87
C ALA A 11 -21.81 -33.22 -14.12
N GLY A 12 -21.50 -33.68 -12.91
CA GLY A 12 -20.36 -33.17 -12.14
C GLY A 12 -19.00 -33.57 -12.71
N MET A 13 -18.91 -34.71 -13.41
CA MET A 13 -17.64 -35.26 -13.89
C MET A 13 -17.20 -34.61 -15.22
N MET A 14 -18.15 -34.25 -16.10
CA MET A 14 -17.82 -33.50 -17.32
C MET A 14 -17.46 -32.04 -17.04
N GLY A 15 -18.07 -31.42 -16.04
CA GLY A 15 -17.72 -30.05 -15.63
C GLY A 15 -16.28 -29.94 -15.12
N SER A 16 -15.78 -30.93 -14.38
CA SER A 16 -14.41 -30.89 -13.83
C SER A 16 -13.32 -31.05 -14.90
N LEU A 17 -13.59 -31.83 -15.95
CA LEU A 17 -12.64 -32.08 -17.05
C LEU A 17 -12.30 -30.83 -17.87
N ILE A 18 -13.23 -29.86 -17.97
CA ILE A 18 -12.99 -28.59 -18.65
C ILE A 18 -12.44 -27.54 -17.68
N LEU A 19 -12.93 -27.55 -16.45
CA LEU A 19 -12.58 -26.55 -15.45
C LEU A 19 -11.11 -26.65 -15.01
N ILE A 20 -10.58 -27.87 -14.85
CA ILE A 20 -9.18 -28.07 -14.42
C ILE A 20 -8.17 -27.51 -15.46
N PRO A 21 -8.23 -27.86 -16.76
CA PRO A 21 -7.36 -27.24 -17.77
C PRO A 21 -7.52 -25.73 -17.86
N GLY A 22 -8.76 -25.23 -17.76
CA GLY A 22 -9.03 -23.79 -17.75
C GLY A 22 -8.32 -23.07 -16.59
N MET A 23 -8.38 -23.64 -15.38
CA MET A 23 -7.67 -23.09 -14.21
C MET A 23 -6.15 -23.18 -14.35
N LEU A 24 -5.62 -24.26 -14.94
CA LEU A 24 -4.18 -24.40 -15.17
C LEU A 24 -3.67 -23.37 -16.16
N ILE A 25 -4.39 -23.14 -17.27
CA ILE A 25 -4.05 -22.10 -18.26
C ILE A 25 -4.15 -20.72 -17.61
N GLY A 26 -5.24 -20.45 -16.86
CA GLY A 26 -5.41 -19.20 -16.12
C GLY A 26 -4.27 -18.95 -15.13
N GLY A 27 -3.87 -19.97 -14.37
CA GLY A 27 -2.74 -19.90 -13.45
C GLY A 27 -1.40 -19.67 -14.18
N ALA A 28 -1.17 -20.37 -15.28
CA ALA A 28 0.04 -20.25 -16.09
C ALA A 28 0.20 -18.84 -16.69
N LEU A 29 -0.89 -18.19 -17.10
CA LEU A 29 -0.88 -16.81 -17.59
C LEU A 29 -0.77 -15.78 -16.47
N SER A 30 -1.28 -16.10 -15.27
CA SER A 30 -1.27 -15.18 -14.13
C SER A 30 0.14 -14.95 -13.55
N LEU A 31 1.00 -15.98 -13.58
CA LEU A 31 2.38 -15.91 -13.09
C LEU A 31 3.25 -14.87 -13.84
N PRO A 32 3.39 -14.92 -15.18
CA PRO A 32 4.19 -13.95 -15.91
C PRO A 32 3.64 -12.53 -15.80
N ALA A 33 2.30 -12.36 -15.79
CA ALA A 33 1.67 -11.07 -15.58
C ALA A 33 2.05 -10.47 -14.20
N GLY A 34 2.02 -11.29 -13.15
CA GLY A 34 2.45 -10.88 -11.81
C GLY A 34 3.93 -10.49 -11.73
N LEU A 35 4.80 -11.23 -12.43
CA LEU A 35 6.23 -10.90 -12.51
C LEU A 35 6.50 -9.59 -13.27
N ALA A 36 5.80 -9.39 -14.39
CA ALA A 36 5.91 -8.17 -15.20
C ALA A 36 5.48 -6.94 -14.38
N LEU A 37 4.35 -7.03 -13.68
CA LEU A 37 3.92 -5.99 -12.74
C LEU A 37 4.99 -5.76 -11.68
N LYS A 38 5.42 -6.79 -10.94
CA LYS A 38 6.45 -6.62 -9.90
C LYS A 38 7.72 -5.92 -10.41
N PHE A 39 8.15 -6.22 -11.64
CA PHE A 39 9.29 -5.58 -12.27
C PHE A 39 9.05 -4.10 -12.59
N LEU A 40 7.87 -3.76 -13.13
CA LEU A 40 7.48 -2.37 -13.39
C LEU A 40 7.46 -1.54 -12.11
N TRP A 41 6.89 -2.08 -11.03
CA TRP A 41 6.82 -1.38 -9.75
C TRP A 41 8.21 -1.20 -9.15
N ARG A 42 9.08 -2.21 -9.22
CA ARG A 42 10.50 -2.07 -8.81
C ARG A 42 11.23 -0.97 -9.57
N ARG A 43 10.98 -0.85 -10.88
CA ARG A 43 11.56 0.23 -11.69
C ARG A 43 11.04 1.60 -11.26
N ARG A 44 9.74 1.73 -10.99
CA ARG A 44 9.13 2.98 -10.48
C ARG A 44 9.69 3.36 -9.11
N GLU A 45 9.74 2.42 -8.17
CA GLU A 45 10.32 2.62 -6.84
C GLU A 45 11.78 3.06 -6.91
N ARG A 46 12.59 2.44 -7.79
CA ARG A 46 13.98 2.84 -7.98
C ARG A 46 14.10 4.28 -8.50
N ARG A 47 13.25 4.68 -9.45
CA ARG A 47 13.25 6.06 -9.95
C ARG A 47 12.82 7.04 -8.87
N LEU A 48 11.81 6.70 -8.09
CA LEU A 48 11.37 7.52 -6.96
C LEU A 48 12.49 7.69 -5.93
N MET A 49 13.17 6.62 -5.53
CA MET A 49 14.31 6.70 -4.60
C MET A 49 15.43 7.59 -5.14
N ILE A 50 15.78 7.47 -6.42
CA ILE A 50 16.79 8.34 -7.06
C ILE A 50 16.35 9.80 -7.03
N GLN A 51 15.08 10.09 -7.35
CA GLN A 51 14.51 11.44 -7.31
C GLN A 51 14.48 12.02 -5.89
N MET A 52 14.14 11.22 -4.89
CA MET A 52 14.13 11.65 -3.50
C MET A 52 15.55 11.91 -3.01
N ALA A 53 16.50 11.05 -3.36
CA ALA A 53 17.91 11.23 -3.04
C ALA A 53 18.48 12.52 -3.65
N SER A 54 18.18 12.81 -4.93
CA SER A 54 18.63 14.04 -5.59
C SER A 54 18.02 15.31 -4.98
N SER A 55 16.91 15.18 -4.27
CA SER A 55 16.22 16.29 -3.61
C SER A 55 16.50 16.36 -2.10
N HIS A 56 17.48 15.59 -1.59
CA HIS A 56 17.77 15.44 -0.15
C HIS A 56 16.55 15.01 0.70
N ARG A 57 15.60 14.29 0.09
CA ARG A 57 14.36 13.79 0.72
C ARG A 57 14.39 12.27 0.93
N LEU A 58 15.58 11.70 1.11
CA LEU A 58 15.75 10.29 1.43
C LEU A 58 16.34 10.16 2.85
N MET A 59 15.66 9.43 3.72
CA MET A 59 16.08 9.19 5.10
C MET A 59 16.60 7.75 5.26
N ASP A 60 17.76 7.60 5.88
CA ASP A 60 18.30 6.29 6.26
C ASP A 60 17.46 5.65 7.36
N TRP A 61 17.38 4.31 7.34
CA TRP A 61 16.63 3.56 8.33
C TRP A 61 17.07 3.82 9.77
N ASN A 62 18.37 3.94 10.04
CA ASN A 62 18.86 4.15 11.41
C ASN A 62 18.50 5.55 11.92
N ALA A 63 18.58 6.56 11.06
CA ALA A 63 18.15 7.92 11.38
C ALA A 63 16.64 7.94 11.70
N PHE A 64 15.83 7.27 10.88
CA PHE A 64 14.40 7.10 11.14
C PHE A 64 14.12 6.45 12.51
N VAL A 65 14.80 5.35 12.84
CA VAL A 65 14.61 4.66 14.14
C VAL A 65 14.95 5.59 15.31
N GLN A 66 16.03 6.38 15.21
CA GLN A 66 16.41 7.34 16.24
C GLN A 66 15.35 8.42 16.44
N GLU A 67 14.80 8.97 15.35
CA GLU A 67 13.76 10.00 15.43
C GLU A 67 12.46 9.48 16.05
N VAL A 68 12.08 8.23 15.72
CA VAL A 68 10.93 7.55 16.34
C VAL A 68 11.18 7.33 17.84
N ASP A 69 12.38 6.88 18.22
CA ASP A 69 12.74 6.65 19.63
C ASP A 69 12.69 7.93 20.47
N GLN A 70 12.94 9.07 19.83
CA GLN A 70 12.85 10.39 20.46
C GLN A 70 11.44 10.99 20.40
N SER A 71 10.49 10.31 19.76
CA SER A 71 9.11 10.78 19.57
C SER A 71 9.00 12.14 18.86
N ARG A 72 9.90 12.42 17.90
CA ARG A 72 10.03 13.74 17.26
C ARG A 72 9.45 13.82 15.85
N GLY A 73 8.18 13.53 15.70
CA GLY A 73 7.49 13.70 14.42
C GLY A 73 6.41 12.66 14.19
N THR A 74 6.09 12.45 12.91
CA THR A 74 5.04 11.55 12.46
C THR A 74 5.50 10.68 11.29
N VAL A 75 5.15 9.39 11.35
CA VAL A 75 5.33 8.47 10.22
C VAL A 75 4.08 8.50 9.34
N ILE A 76 4.23 8.75 8.04
CA ILE A 76 3.14 8.65 7.07
C ILE A 76 3.34 7.36 6.26
N ILE A 77 2.41 6.42 6.40
CA ILE A 77 2.38 5.16 5.66
C ILE A 77 1.49 5.36 4.43
N GLU A 78 2.09 5.51 3.27
CA GLU A 78 1.37 5.67 2.00
C GLU A 78 1.28 4.32 1.29
N GLN A 79 0.07 3.91 0.92
CA GLN A 79 -0.14 2.70 0.12
C GLN A 79 -0.69 3.07 -1.25
N GLU A 80 0.13 2.93 -2.30
CA GLU A 80 -0.24 3.39 -3.67
C GLU A 80 -1.42 2.61 -4.27
N SER A 81 -1.63 1.35 -3.87
CA SER A 81 -2.83 0.58 -4.22
C SER A 81 -2.97 -0.65 -3.33
N TYR A 82 -4.10 -1.35 -3.44
CA TYR A 82 -4.38 -2.58 -2.67
C TYR A 82 -3.27 -3.64 -2.80
N LYS A 83 -2.59 -3.71 -3.95
CA LYS A 83 -1.46 -4.62 -4.22
C LYS A 83 -0.15 -3.90 -4.53
N GLY A 84 -0.09 -2.59 -4.24
CA GLY A 84 1.07 -1.75 -4.51
C GLY A 84 2.11 -1.79 -3.38
N PRO A 85 3.26 -1.12 -3.58
CA PRO A 85 4.23 -0.89 -2.54
C PRO A 85 3.60 0.03 -1.50
N THR A 86 3.92 -0.29 -0.26
CA THR A 86 3.73 0.61 0.87
C THR A 86 5.00 1.43 1.03
N ARG A 87 4.90 2.75 0.96
CA ARG A 87 5.98 3.70 1.20
C ARG A 87 5.85 4.27 2.58
N TRP A 88 6.97 4.44 3.27
CA TRP A 88 6.99 5.08 4.57
C TRP A 88 7.70 6.41 4.41
N TRP A 89 7.05 7.45 4.89
CA TRP A 89 7.54 8.81 4.88
C TRP A 89 7.70 9.28 6.32
N TRP A 90 8.70 10.11 6.57
CA TRP A 90 8.91 10.78 7.84
C TRP A 90 8.73 12.28 7.69
N THR A 91 8.11 12.89 8.69
CA THR A 91 8.06 14.35 8.84
C THR A 91 8.28 14.72 10.32
N PRO A 92 9.02 15.80 10.63
CA PRO A 92 9.11 16.30 12.00
C PRO A 92 7.79 16.92 12.49
N ASP A 93 6.85 17.18 11.57
CA ASP A 93 5.55 17.76 11.86
C ASP A 93 4.66 16.81 12.68
N ASP A 94 3.88 17.38 13.59
CA ASP A 94 2.77 16.71 14.27
C ASP A 94 1.55 16.75 13.35
N VAL A 95 1.38 15.71 12.54
CA VAL A 95 0.36 15.69 11.48
C VAL A 95 -1.05 15.77 12.06
N ASP A 96 -1.28 15.18 13.23
CA ASP A 96 -2.57 15.21 13.92
C ASP A 96 -2.99 16.63 14.30
N VAL A 97 -2.01 17.47 14.66
CA VAL A 97 -2.24 18.87 15.04
C VAL A 97 -2.29 19.79 13.82
N GLN A 98 -1.47 19.52 12.79
CA GLN A 98 -1.37 20.38 11.61
C GLN A 98 -2.45 20.11 10.56
N SER A 99 -3.09 18.95 10.58
CA SER A 99 -4.08 18.62 9.57
C SER A 99 -5.35 19.46 9.71
N PRO A 100 -5.86 20.07 8.62
CA PRO A 100 -7.18 20.70 8.62
C PRO A 100 -8.33 19.67 8.58
N HIS A 101 -7.99 18.38 8.48
CA HIS A 101 -8.95 17.29 8.33
C HIS A 101 -8.81 16.31 9.51
N PRO A 102 -9.91 15.64 9.91
CA PRO A 102 -9.83 14.60 10.93
C PRO A 102 -8.84 13.51 10.53
N VAL A 103 -7.88 13.24 11.40
CA VAL A 103 -7.00 12.09 11.26
C VAL A 103 -7.67 10.89 11.90
N ASP A 104 -7.90 9.82 11.13
CA ASP A 104 -8.30 8.53 11.68
C ASP A 104 -7.18 7.52 11.49
N ASN A 105 -6.84 6.88 12.60
CA ASN A 105 -5.78 5.90 12.70
C ASN A 105 -6.30 4.49 12.37
N ALA A 106 -7.60 4.34 12.17
CA ALA A 106 -8.23 3.06 11.90
C ALA A 106 -8.18 2.69 10.42
N SER A 107 -8.00 1.40 10.15
CA SER A 107 -8.14 0.79 8.83
C SER A 107 -9.53 0.99 8.19
N HIS A 108 -10.52 1.46 8.96
CA HIS A 108 -11.88 1.75 8.49
C HIS A 108 -11.94 3.00 7.60
N ALA A 109 -11.01 3.95 7.78
CA ALA A 109 -10.92 5.17 6.98
C ALA A 109 -10.74 4.90 5.47
N LEU A 110 -10.23 3.72 5.11
CA LEU A 110 -9.96 3.31 3.73
C LEU A 110 -11.21 3.27 2.85
N HIS A 111 -12.39 3.02 3.44
CA HIS A 111 -13.65 2.92 2.71
C HIS A 111 -14.58 4.12 2.93
N ASP A 112 -14.18 5.08 3.75
CA ASP A 112 -14.98 6.25 4.05
C ASP A 112 -14.48 7.45 3.22
N PRO A 113 -15.29 7.93 2.24
CA PRO A 113 -14.94 9.08 1.42
C PRO A 113 -14.61 10.35 2.21
N ALA A 114 -15.08 10.47 3.46
CA ALA A 114 -14.78 11.60 4.33
C ALA A 114 -13.28 11.76 4.63
N PHE A 115 -12.47 10.71 4.46
CA PHE A 115 -11.02 10.76 4.67
C PHE A 115 -10.21 11.09 3.41
N HIS A 116 -10.84 11.16 2.23
CA HIS A 116 -10.15 11.55 1.00
C HIS A 116 -9.48 12.94 1.08
N PRO A 117 -10.09 13.98 1.68
CA PRO A 117 -9.44 15.28 1.85
C PRO A 117 -8.15 15.20 2.69
N PHE A 118 -8.14 14.40 3.75
CA PHE A 118 -6.93 14.16 4.55
C PHE A 118 -5.82 13.55 3.71
N TYR A 119 -6.13 12.54 2.89
CA TYR A 119 -5.15 11.90 2.02
C TYR A 119 -4.60 12.84 0.94
N ALA A 120 -5.48 13.61 0.31
CA ALA A 120 -5.07 14.62 -0.68
C ALA A 120 -4.14 15.66 -0.04
N TRP A 121 -4.51 16.17 1.13
CA TRP A 121 -3.68 17.12 1.89
C TRP A 121 -2.34 16.51 2.29
N CYS A 122 -2.29 15.27 2.80
CA CYS A 122 -1.04 14.58 3.12
C CYS A 122 -0.17 14.37 1.88
N HIS A 123 -0.77 14.01 0.75
CA HIS A 123 -0.05 13.85 -0.49
C HIS A 123 0.56 15.17 -0.94
N GLU A 124 -0.23 16.22 -1.06
CA GLU A 124 0.25 17.55 -1.49
C GLU A 124 1.31 18.12 -0.53
N THR A 125 1.11 17.98 0.78
CA THR A 125 1.96 18.59 1.81
C THR A 125 3.25 17.79 2.05
N TYR A 126 3.17 16.46 2.03
CA TYR A 126 4.27 15.59 2.49
C TYR A 126 4.76 14.60 1.44
N THR A 127 3.90 13.80 0.83
CA THR A 127 4.34 12.62 0.05
C THR A 127 4.51 12.87 -1.44
N ASN A 128 4.07 14.04 -1.95
CA ASN A 128 4.27 14.41 -3.34
C ASN A 128 5.77 14.43 -3.67
N ALA A 129 6.16 13.67 -4.69
CA ALA A 129 7.54 13.47 -5.07
C ALA A 129 8.25 14.77 -5.54
N ALA A 130 7.51 15.73 -6.09
CA ALA A 130 8.06 16.98 -6.59
C ALA A 130 8.03 18.10 -5.55
N THR A 131 6.92 18.26 -4.82
CA THR A 131 6.66 19.46 -4.00
C THR A 131 6.48 19.18 -2.51
N GLY A 132 6.27 17.92 -2.12
CA GLY A 132 6.07 17.55 -0.73
C GLY A 132 7.30 17.83 0.14
N ARG A 133 7.11 17.88 1.45
CA ARG A 133 8.19 18.13 2.42
C ARG A 133 8.65 16.88 3.18
N GLY A 134 7.91 15.78 3.09
CA GLY A 134 8.24 14.53 3.79
C GLY A 134 9.47 13.85 3.22
N MET A 135 10.21 13.13 4.05
CA MET A 135 11.37 12.33 3.64
C MET A 135 10.97 10.88 3.42
N LEU A 136 11.33 10.30 2.29
CA LEU A 136 11.10 8.88 2.00
C LEU A 136 12.10 8.03 2.80
N ILE A 137 11.61 7.04 3.54
CA ILE A 137 12.45 6.16 4.34
C ILE A 137 12.98 5.01 3.47
N SER A 138 14.30 4.92 3.36
CA SER A 138 14.98 3.82 2.67
C SER A 138 15.04 2.60 3.58
N CYS A 139 14.15 1.62 3.36
CA CYS A 139 14.05 0.43 4.19
C CYS A 139 13.71 -0.85 3.42
N THR A 140 14.24 -1.97 3.90
CA THR A 140 13.93 -3.30 3.37
C THR A 140 12.54 -3.77 3.82
N PRO A 141 11.93 -4.74 3.12
CA PRO A 141 10.69 -5.36 3.57
C PRO A 141 10.79 -6.01 4.96
N GLU A 142 11.96 -6.50 5.34
CA GLU A 142 12.23 -7.11 6.65
C GLU A 142 12.20 -6.05 7.76
N GLN A 143 12.87 -4.91 7.54
CA GLN A 143 12.87 -3.77 8.46
C GLN A 143 11.45 -3.22 8.70
N ARG A 144 10.66 -3.04 7.63
CA ARG A 144 9.26 -2.61 7.76
C ARG A 144 8.40 -3.58 8.57
N ARG A 145 8.60 -4.89 8.35
CA ARG A 145 7.85 -5.93 9.06
C ARG A 145 8.18 -5.95 10.55
N SER A 146 9.47 -5.89 10.91
CA SER A 146 9.88 -5.91 12.32
C SER A 146 9.49 -4.65 13.08
N PHE A 147 9.34 -3.52 12.39
CA PHE A 147 9.05 -2.23 13.03
C PHE A 147 7.56 -1.89 13.12
N LYS A 148 6.69 -2.69 12.48
CA LYS A 148 5.25 -2.43 12.41
C LYS A 148 4.60 -2.34 13.79
N ASP A 149 5.04 -3.15 14.74
CA ASP A 149 4.47 -3.16 16.09
C ASP A 149 4.90 -1.94 16.92
N LYS A 150 6.12 -1.42 16.69
CA LYS A 150 6.64 -0.23 17.38
C LYS A 150 5.98 1.06 16.89
N ILE A 151 5.51 1.07 15.64
CA ILE A 151 4.74 2.20 15.10
C ILE A 151 3.32 2.26 15.67
N ARG A 152 2.71 1.12 16.02
CA ARG A 152 1.36 1.10 16.61
C ARG A 152 1.26 1.84 17.95
N SER A 153 2.38 2.03 18.64
CA SER A 153 2.49 2.85 19.86
C SER A 153 2.83 4.33 19.59
N GLY A 154 3.14 4.72 18.35
CA GLY A 154 3.57 6.06 17.97
C GLY A 154 2.60 6.80 17.04
N ARG A 155 2.96 8.04 16.69
CA ARG A 155 2.24 8.90 15.73
C ARG A 155 2.46 8.38 14.32
N ALA A 156 1.55 7.57 13.83
CA ALA A 156 1.55 7.14 12.44
C ALA A 156 0.18 7.25 11.80
N VAL A 157 0.18 7.82 10.61
CA VAL A 157 -1.01 8.02 9.80
C VAL A 157 -0.90 7.19 8.53
N THR A 158 -1.99 6.56 8.12
CA THR A 158 -2.03 5.77 6.88
C THR A 158 -2.76 6.55 5.81
N THR A 159 -2.18 6.66 4.63
CA THR A 159 -2.75 7.37 3.48
C THR A 159 -2.88 6.44 2.28
N TRP A 160 -3.94 6.67 1.50
CA TRP A 160 -4.23 5.94 0.29
C TRP A 160 -4.58 6.94 -0.81
N PRO A 161 -4.07 6.78 -2.04
CA PRO A 161 -4.55 7.60 -3.13
C PRO A 161 -6.04 7.34 -3.30
N PRO A 162 -6.86 8.38 -3.51
CA PRO A 162 -8.27 8.19 -3.80
C PRO A 162 -8.40 7.25 -5.01
N PRO A 163 -9.44 6.42 -5.08
CA PRO A 163 -9.74 5.68 -6.30
C PRO A 163 -9.75 6.71 -7.44
N LEU A 164 -9.01 6.43 -8.52
CA LEU A 164 -8.98 7.28 -9.71
C LEU A 164 -10.42 7.57 -10.08
N THR A 165 -10.92 8.76 -9.73
CA THR A 165 -12.18 9.23 -10.25
C THR A 165 -11.91 9.31 -11.74
N SER A 166 -12.67 8.55 -12.53
CA SER A 166 -12.61 8.65 -13.98
C SER A 166 -12.79 10.12 -14.31
N SER A 167 -11.69 10.79 -14.67
CA SER A 167 -11.70 12.16 -15.16
C SER A 167 -12.57 12.14 -16.41
N GLY A 168 -13.81 12.61 -16.25
CA GLY A 168 -14.74 12.86 -17.35
C GLY A 168 -14.29 14.05 -18.18
#